data_AF-A0A8C9CN92-F1
#
_entry.id   AF-A0A8C9CN92-F1
#
_cell.length_a   1.000
_cell.length_b   1.000
_cell.length_c   1.000
_cell.angle_alpha   90.00
_cell.angle_beta   90.00
_cell.angle_gamma   90.00
#
_symmetry.space_group_name_H-M   'P 1'
#
loop_
_entity.id
_entity.type
_entity.pdbx_description
1 polymer ?
#
loop_
_entity_poly.entity_id
_entity_poly.type
_entity_poly.pdbx_seq_one_letter_code
_entity_poly.pdbx_strand_id
1 'polypeptide(L)'
;MLTVDDALEQVGEFGWFQKQAFLTLCLLSAAFAPIYVGIVFLAFTPDHRCRSPGVPELSRRCGWSPAEELNYTVPGPGPEGQAFPRQCRRYEVDWNQSALGCVDPLAGLAANSSLLPLGPCRYGWVYDTPGSSVVTEVRAGPALGRARGFQGQGGNI
;
A
#
# COMPACT_ATOMS: atom_id res chain seq x y z
N MET A 1 43.37 42.68 -34.88
CA MET A 1 43.43 41.28 -34.43
C MET A 1 42.39 41.15 -33.34
N LEU A 2 41.47 40.18 -33.43
CA LEU A 2 40.56 39.86 -32.32
C LEU A 2 41.40 39.19 -31.22
N THR A 3 41.43 39.78 -30.03
CA THR A 3 42.10 39.22 -28.85
C THR A 3 41.20 38.21 -28.15
N VAL A 4 41.79 37.33 -27.35
CA VAL A 4 41.07 36.28 -26.62
C VAL A 4 40.04 36.90 -25.65
N ASP A 5 40.34 38.07 -25.08
CA ASP A 5 39.42 38.83 -24.22
C ASP A 5 38.15 39.29 -24.96
N ASP A 6 38.26 39.78 -26.20
CA ASP A 6 37.09 40.18 -27.02
C ASP A 6 36.18 38.98 -27.35
N ALA A 7 36.78 37.81 -27.58
CA ALA A 7 36.05 36.57 -27.82
C ALA A 7 35.37 36.05 -26.53
N LEU A 8 36.01 36.21 -25.36
CA LEU A 8 35.41 35.86 -24.07
C LEU A 8 34.27 36.82 -23.69
N GLU A 9 34.35 38.10 -24.04
CA GLU A 9 33.26 39.05 -23.80
C GLU A 9 32.03 38.74 -24.67
N GLN A 10 32.26 38.30 -25.91
CA GLN A 10 31.20 37.91 -26.85
C GLN A 10 30.59 36.52 -26.59
N VAL A 11 31.37 35.56 -26.06
CA VAL A 11 30.89 34.23 -25.65
C VAL A 11 30.34 34.24 -24.21
N GLY A 12 30.78 35.20 -23.40
CA GLY A 12 30.43 35.36 -21.99
C GLY A 12 29.09 36.06 -21.76
N GLU A 13 28.61 36.87 -22.71
CA GLU A 13 27.24 37.38 -22.64
C GLU A 13 26.25 36.24 -22.92
N PHE A 14 25.40 35.95 -21.92
CA PHE A 14 24.31 34.98 -22.06
C PHE A 14 23.40 35.43 -23.22
N GLY A 15 23.56 34.78 -24.38
CA GLY A 15 22.85 35.11 -25.60
C GLY A 15 21.35 34.88 -25.45
N TRP A 16 20.52 35.50 -26.28
CA TRP A 16 19.06 35.36 -26.21
C TRP A 16 18.61 33.89 -26.26
N PHE A 17 19.24 33.06 -27.11
CA PHE A 17 18.95 31.63 -27.18
C PHE A 17 19.37 30.87 -25.92
N GLN A 18 20.52 31.19 -25.32
CA GLN A 18 20.96 30.59 -24.05
C GLN A 18 20.02 31.00 -22.92
N LYS A 19 19.60 32.27 -22.85
CA LYS A 19 18.61 32.76 -21.88
C LYS A 19 17.29 32.00 -22.02
N GLN A 20 16.79 31.82 -23.24
CA GLN A 20 15.57 31.08 -23.52
C GLN A 20 15.69 29.59 -23.12
N ALA A 21 16.78 28.93 -23.49
CA ALA A 21 17.02 27.53 -23.16
C ALA A 21 17.16 27.33 -21.64
N PHE A 22 17.92 28.18 -20.96
CA PHE A 22 18.09 28.14 -19.51
C PHE A 22 16.77 28.39 -18.78
N LEU A 23 16.02 29.41 -19.20
CA LEU A 23 14.70 29.69 -18.62
C LEU A 23 13.75 28.50 -18.80
N THR A 24 13.75 27.89 -19.99
CA THR A 24 12.94 26.69 -20.26
C THR A 24 13.33 25.54 -19.35
N LEU A 25 14.64 25.27 -19.19
CA LEU A 25 15.14 24.21 -18.30
C LEU A 25 14.82 24.49 -16.82
N CYS A 26 14.92 25.75 -16.37
CA CYS A 26 14.53 26.15 -15.03
C CYS A 26 13.02 26.01 -14.78
N LEU A 27 12.18 26.40 -15.74
CA LEU A 27 10.74 26.22 -15.63
C LEU A 27 10.37 24.74 -15.60
N LEU A 28 11.05 23.93 -16.42
CA LEU A 28 10.85 22.49 -16.44
C LEU A 28 11.24 21.86 -15.09
N SER A 29 12.41 22.20 -14.54
CA SER A 29 12.85 21.69 -13.24
C SER A 29 11.92 22.12 -12.09
N ALA A 30 11.49 23.39 -12.09
CA ALA A 30 10.53 23.91 -11.13
C ALA A 30 9.17 23.19 -11.24
N ALA A 31 8.72 22.84 -12.45
CA ALA A 31 7.47 22.10 -12.67
C ALA A 31 7.55 20.65 -12.16
N PHE A 32 8.72 20.01 -12.18
CA PHE A 32 8.91 18.65 -11.67
C PHE A 32 9.12 18.58 -10.15
N ALA A 33 9.60 19.66 -9.52
CA ALA A 33 9.79 19.72 -8.06
C ALA A 33 8.56 19.28 -7.23
N PRO A 34 7.32 19.78 -7.48
CA PRO A 34 6.15 19.33 -6.72
C PRO A 34 5.80 17.86 -6.94
N ILE A 35 6.17 17.25 -8.08
CA ILE A 35 5.94 15.83 -8.33
C ILE A 35 6.82 14.98 -7.39
N TYR A 36 8.11 15.32 -7.29
CA TYR A 36 9.04 14.61 -6.40
C TYR A 36 8.64 14.72 -4.94
N VAL A 37 8.29 15.94 -4.51
CA VAL A 37 7.86 16.19 -3.13
C VAL A 37 6.50 15.55 -2.85
N GLY A 38 5.57 15.59 -3.82
CA GLY A 38 4.25 15.00 -3.71
C GLY A 38 4.28 13.49 -3.47
N ILE A 39 5.21 12.76 -4.09
CA ILE A 39 5.37 11.31 -3.85
C ILE A 39 5.62 11.02 -2.37
N VAL A 40 6.41 11.82 -1.66
CA VAL A 40 6.71 11.61 -0.23
C VAL A 40 5.44 11.66 0.63
N PHE A 41 4.49 12.54 0.27
CA PHE A 41 3.23 12.70 1.00
C PHE A 41 2.14 11.73 0.56
N LEU A 42 2.18 11.25 -0.69
CA LEU A 42 1.12 10.43 -1.28
C LEU A 42 1.44 8.93 -1.32
N ALA A 43 2.72 8.55 -1.17
CA ALA A 43 3.17 7.15 -1.26
C ALA A 43 3.10 6.39 0.08
N PHE A 44 2.50 6.96 1.12
CA PHE A 44 2.32 6.22 2.37
C PHE A 44 1.32 5.06 2.17
N THR A 45 1.62 3.93 2.81
CA THR A 45 0.70 2.80 2.86
C THR A 45 -0.11 2.92 4.15
N PRO A 46 -1.41 3.26 4.09
CA PRO A 46 -2.24 3.30 5.27
C PRO A 46 -2.36 1.91 5.91
N ASP A 47 -2.65 1.91 7.21
CA ASP A 47 -3.08 0.69 7.90
C ASP A 47 -4.28 0.08 7.17
N HIS A 48 -4.15 -1.21 6.90
CA HIS A 48 -5.11 -1.97 6.13
C HIS A 48 -5.21 -3.39 6.66
N ARG A 49 -6.33 -4.02 6.36
CA ARG A 49 -6.61 -5.43 6.67
C ARG A 49 -7.15 -6.15 5.45
N CYS A 50 -7.07 -7.48 5.44
CA CYS A 50 -7.73 -8.26 4.41
C CYS A 50 -9.25 -8.06 4.45
N ARG A 51 -9.87 -7.97 3.27
CA ARG A 51 -11.31 -8.14 3.15
C ARG A 51 -11.66 -9.63 3.27
N SER A 52 -12.52 -9.97 4.22
CA SER A 52 -13.05 -11.33 4.38
C SER A 52 -14.53 -11.36 3.96
N PRO A 53 -14.89 -12.10 2.90
CA PRO A 53 -16.30 -12.26 2.52
C PRO A 53 -17.04 -13.01 3.64
N GLY A 54 -18.32 -12.68 3.86
CA GLY A 54 -19.16 -13.29 4.89
C GLY A 54 -19.06 -12.66 6.28
N VAL A 55 -17.92 -12.04 6.63
CA VAL A 55 -17.75 -11.37 7.94
C VAL A 55 -18.77 -10.25 8.17
N PRO A 56 -19.08 -9.35 7.21
CA PRO A 56 -20.08 -8.31 7.43
C PRO A 56 -21.49 -8.87 7.68
N GLU A 57 -21.81 -10.01 7.08
CA GLU A 57 -23.11 -10.68 7.26
C GLU A 57 -23.19 -11.37 8.62
N LEU A 58 -22.11 -12.03 9.04
CA LEU A 58 -22.00 -12.63 10.38
C LEU A 58 -22.06 -11.57 11.48
N SER A 59 -21.34 -10.47 11.30
CA SER A 59 -21.33 -9.32 12.21
C SER A 59 -22.73 -8.73 12.40
N ARG A 60 -23.49 -8.55 11.30
CA ARG A 60 -24.90 -8.12 11.36
C ARG A 60 -25.80 -9.13 12.07
N ARG A 61 -25.63 -10.42 11.79
CA ARG A 61 -26.41 -11.50 12.42
C ARG A 61 -26.17 -11.57 13.93
N CYS A 62 -24.93 -11.37 14.34
CA CYS A 62 -24.51 -11.43 15.73
C CYS A 62 -24.66 -10.10 16.48
N GLY A 63 -24.96 -9.01 15.77
CA GLY A 63 -25.09 -7.67 16.36
C GLY A 63 -23.78 -7.11 16.90
N TRP A 64 -22.64 -7.49 16.32
CA TRP A 64 -21.33 -7.04 16.78
C TRP A 64 -21.08 -5.57 16.47
N SER A 65 -20.36 -4.91 17.37
CA SER A 65 -19.72 -3.64 17.08
C SER A 65 -18.55 -3.84 16.09
N PRO A 66 -18.15 -2.78 15.36
CA PRO A 66 -17.00 -2.87 14.46
C PRO A 66 -15.71 -3.32 15.17
N ALA A 67 -15.52 -2.94 16.44
CA ALA A 67 -14.36 -3.36 17.22
C ALA A 67 -14.38 -4.86 17.56
N GLU A 68 -15.55 -5.41 17.88
CA GLU A 68 -15.72 -6.84 18.16
C GLU A 68 -15.50 -7.67 16.90
N GLU A 69 -16.08 -7.25 15.77
CA GLU A 69 -15.86 -7.91 14.47
C GLU A 69 -14.36 -8.02 14.15
N LEU A 70 -13.61 -6.93 14.35
CA LEU A 70 -12.17 -6.91 14.11
C LEU A 70 -11.42 -7.85 15.05
N ASN A 71 -11.78 -7.88 16.33
CA ASN A 71 -11.13 -8.71 17.34
C ASN A 71 -11.29 -10.21 17.04
N TYR A 72 -12.45 -10.62 16.51
CA TYR A 72 -12.69 -12.03 16.17
C TYR A 72 -12.12 -12.42 14.81
N THR A 73 -12.07 -11.49 13.85
CA THR A 73 -11.81 -11.86 12.44
C THR A 73 -10.42 -11.51 11.93
N VAL A 74 -9.71 -10.59 12.60
CA VAL A 74 -8.36 -10.19 12.22
C VAL A 74 -7.35 -10.94 13.09
N PRO A 75 -6.35 -11.62 12.49
CA PRO A 75 -5.32 -12.27 13.27
C PRO A 75 -4.53 -11.24 14.08
N GLY A 76 -4.22 -11.59 15.33
CA GLY A 76 -3.43 -10.77 16.23
C GLY A 76 -2.01 -10.48 15.71
N PRO A 77 -1.22 -9.66 16.42
CA PRO A 77 0.20 -9.53 16.15
C PRO A 77 0.82 -10.93 16.26
N GLY A 78 1.21 -11.49 15.12
CA GLY A 78 1.93 -12.75 15.02
C GLY A 78 3.25 -12.70 15.81
N PRO A 79 3.99 -13.81 15.84
CA PRO A 79 5.15 -13.96 16.72
C PRO A 79 6.17 -12.83 16.50
N GLU A 80 6.78 -12.40 17.61
CA GLU A 80 7.76 -11.30 17.60
C GLU A 80 8.83 -11.53 16.51
N GLY A 81 9.05 -10.51 15.68
CA GLY A 81 9.96 -10.57 14.53
C GLY A 81 9.28 -10.77 13.17
N GLN A 82 7.99 -11.12 13.12
CA GLN A 82 7.22 -11.04 11.87
C GLN A 82 6.63 -9.64 11.70
N ALA A 83 7.19 -8.89 10.75
CA ALA A 83 6.67 -7.59 10.37
C ALA A 83 5.29 -7.78 9.70
N PHE A 84 4.22 -7.27 10.34
CA PHE A 84 2.88 -7.09 9.76
C PHE A 84 1.98 -8.31 9.45
N PRO A 85 1.85 -9.31 10.35
CA PRO A 85 0.95 -10.46 10.16
C PRO A 85 -0.53 -10.06 10.08
N ARG A 86 -0.95 -9.04 10.85
CA ARG A 86 -2.35 -8.55 10.87
C ARG A 86 -2.77 -7.82 9.58
N GLN A 87 -1.82 -7.18 8.91
CA GLN A 87 -2.13 -6.31 7.77
C GLN A 87 -2.23 -7.12 6.49
N CYS A 88 -1.38 -8.14 6.31
CA CYS A 88 -1.22 -8.88 5.05
C CYS A 88 -1.83 -10.29 5.03
N ARG A 89 -2.30 -10.79 6.17
CA ARG A 89 -2.82 -12.16 6.30
C ARG A 89 -4.20 -12.19 6.94
N ARG A 90 -4.90 -13.28 6.66
CA ARG A 90 -6.28 -13.55 7.12
C ARG A 90 -6.39 -15.00 7.53
N TYR A 91 -7.29 -15.31 8.44
CA TYR A 91 -7.70 -16.68 8.71
C TYR A 91 -8.27 -17.33 7.45
N GLU A 92 -7.80 -18.52 7.07
CA GLU A 92 -8.36 -19.32 5.98
C GLU A 92 -9.65 -20.02 6.42
N VAL A 93 -10.61 -19.23 6.91
CA VAL A 93 -11.92 -19.66 7.36
C VAL A 93 -12.97 -19.16 6.37
N ASP A 94 -13.99 -20.00 6.14
CA ASP A 94 -15.20 -19.61 5.43
C ASP A 94 -16.23 -19.07 6.43
N TRP A 95 -16.34 -17.74 6.45
CA TRP A 95 -17.19 -17.00 7.38
C TRP A 95 -18.68 -17.07 7.05
N ASN A 96 -19.06 -17.67 5.93
CA ASN A 96 -20.46 -17.83 5.54
C ASN A 96 -21.12 -19.08 6.16
N GLN A 97 -20.37 -19.85 6.95
CA GLN A 97 -20.88 -21.08 7.56
C GLN A 97 -21.87 -20.77 8.69
N SER A 98 -23.03 -21.42 8.66
CA SER A 98 -24.08 -21.31 9.68
C SER A 98 -23.70 -21.91 11.04
N ALA A 99 -22.61 -22.68 11.11
CA ALA A 99 -22.09 -23.27 12.35
C ALA A 99 -21.27 -22.29 13.20
N LEU A 100 -20.94 -21.10 12.67
CA LEU A 100 -20.18 -20.09 13.42
C LEU A 100 -21.09 -19.38 14.43
N GLY A 101 -20.70 -19.44 15.70
CA GLY A 101 -21.39 -18.78 16.80
C GLY A 101 -21.01 -17.30 16.96
N CYS A 102 -21.78 -16.59 17.78
CA CYS A 102 -21.62 -15.14 17.99
C CYS A 102 -20.74 -14.75 19.19
N VAL A 103 -20.39 -15.68 20.07
CA VAL A 103 -19.58 -15.39 21.28
C VAL A 103 -18.09 -15.62 21.03
N ASP A 104 -17.77 -16.66 20.25
CA ASP A 104 -16.44 -16.91 19.69
C ASP A 104 -16.59 -17.81 18.45
N PRO A 105 -16.54 -17.25 17.22
CA PRO A 105 -16.67 -18.04 16.00
C PRO A 105 -15.47 -18.96 15.76
N LEU A 106 -14.29 -18.67 16.35
CA LEU A 106 -13.06 -19.41 16.14
C LEU A 106 -12.91 -20.60 17.10
N ALA A 107 -13.48 -20.52 18.31
CA ALA A 107 -13.44 -21.61 19.29
C ALA A 107 -14.02 -22.94 18.76
N GLY A 108 -14.98 -22.88 17.84
CA GLY A 108 -15.55 -24.08 17.20
C GLY A 108 -14.64 -24.73 16.15
N LEU A 109 -13.61 -24.02 15.67
CA LEU A 109 -12.71 -24.46 14.60
C LEU A 109 -11.36 -24.95 15.12
N ALA A 110 -10.84 -24.34 16.17
CA ALA A 110 -9.59 -24.73 16.81
C ALA A 110 -9.61 -24.43 18.30
N ALA A 111 -8.84 -25.20 19.09
CA ALA A 111 -8.66 -24.96 20.52
C ALA A 111 -7.97 -23.62 20.82
N ASN A 112 -7.24 -23.05 19.85
CA ASN A 112 -6.65 -21.73 19.93
C ASN A 112 -6.61 -21.08 18.54
N SER A 113 -6.97 -19.80 18.45
CA SER A 113 -6.98 -19.03 17.21
C SER A 113 -5.60 -18.93 16.55
N SER A 114 -4.53 -19.06 17.33
CA SER A 114 -3.14 -19.07 16.84
C SER A 114 -2.79 -20.30 16.00
N LEU A 115 -3.53 -21.41 16.15
CA LEU A 115 -3.33 -22.66 15.42
C LEU A 115 -4.06 -22.67 14.08
N LEU A 116 -4.92 -21.69 13.81
CA LEU A 116 -5.64 -21.61 12.55
C LEU A 116 -4.71 -21.25 11.40
N PRO A 117 -4.92 -21.85 10.22
CA PRO A 117 -4.13 -21.53 9.04
C PRO A 117 -4.35 -20.07 8.63
N LEU A 118 -3.24 -19.36 8.43
CA LEU A 118 -3.22 -18.00 7.92
C LEU A 118 -2.82 -18.01 6.44
N GLY A 119 -3.62 -17.34 5.62
CA GLY A 119 -3.41 -17.25 4.17
C GLY A 119 -3.25 -15.80 3.69
N PRO A 120 -2.84 -15.61 2.42
CA PRO A 120 -2.80 -14.29 1.80
C PRO A 120 -4.20 -13.73 1.58
N CYS A 121 -4.34 -12.40 1.53
CA CYS A 121 -5.62 -11.77 1.21
C CYS A 121 -6.01 -12.04 -0.25
N ARG A 122 -7.15 -12.69 -0.46
CA ARG A 122 -7.67 -13.04 -1.80
C ARG A 122 -8.72 -12.06 -2.33
N TYR A 123 -9.39 -11.32 -1.44
CA TYR A 123 -10.55 -10.50 -1.78
C TYR A 123 -10.30 -8.99 -1.64
N GLY A 124 -9.03 -8.59 -1.72
CA GLY A 124 -8.60 -7.19 -1.57
C GLY A 124 -8.47 -6.76 -0.11
N TRP A 125 -8.47 -5.43 0.08
CA TRP A 125 -8.08 -4.77 1.32
C TRP A 125 -9.17 -3.81 1.79
N VAL A 126 -9.25 -3.61 3.10
CA VAL A 126 -10.04 -2.56 3.73
C VAL A 126 -9.08 -1.66 4.49
N TYR A 127 -9.18 -0.35 4.26
CA TYR A 127 -8.31 0.66 4.85
C TYR A 127 -9.00 1.30 6.05
N ASP A 128 -8.25 1.50 7.14
CA ASP A 128 -8.79 2.07 8.38
C ASP A 128 -8.79 3.60 8.41
N THR A 129 -7.98 4.22 7.54
CA THR A 129 -7.89 5.68 7.46
C THR A 129 -8.68 6.21 6.26
N PRO A 130 -9.40 7.34 6.41
CA PRO A 130 -10.15 7.97 5.33
C PRO A 130 -9.27 8.76 4.35
N GLY A 131 -7.94 8.73 4.51
CA GLY A 131 -7.00 9.48 3.68
C GLY A 131 -6.86 8.86 2.29
N SER A 132 -6.79 9.71 1.26
CA SER A 132 -6.40 9.25 -0.08
C SER A 132 -4.87 9.19 -0.19
N SER A 133 -4.37 8.02 -0.57
CA SER A 133 -3.00 7.80 -0.99
C SER A 133 -2.97 7.11 -2.35
N VAL A 134 -1.82 7.15 -3.03
CA VAL A 134 -1.64 6.42 -4.30
C VAL A 134 -1.99 4.94 -4.14
N VAL A 135 -1.75 4.38 -2.95
CA VAL A 135 -2.03 2.98 -2.64
C VAL A 135 -3.53 2.70 -2.59
N THR A 136 -4.33 3.60 -1.99
CA THR A 136 -5.78 3.42 -1.88
C THR A 136 -6.50 3.60 -3.21
N GLU A 137 -6.01 4.48 -4.10
CA GLU A 137 -6.68 4.78 -5.38
C GLU A 137 -6.31 3.77 -6.49
N VAL A 138 -5.04 3.44 -6.64
CA VAL A 138 -4.57 2.59 -7.75
C VAL A 138 -4.93 1.12 -7.54
N ARG A 139 -5.13 0.68 -6.29
CA ARG A 139 -5.40 -0.73 -5.95
C ARG A 139 -6.86 -1.03 -5.60
N ALA A 140 -7.74 -0.02 -5.55
CA ALA A 140 -9.18 -0.20 -5.37
C ALA A 140 -9.94 -0.58 -6.67
N GLY A 141 -9.25 -0.65 -7.82
CA GLY A 141 -9.79 -1.17 -9.08
C GLY A 141 -9.85 -2.72 -9.12
N PRO A 142 -10.74 -3.31 -9.95
CA PRO A 142 -11.04 -4.73 -9.90
C PRO A 142 -9.79 -5.57 -10.18
N ALA A 143 -9.61 -6.60 -9.34
CA ALA A 143 -8.59 -7.64 -9.38
C ALA A 143 -7.94 -7.89 -10.75
N LEU A 144 -6.93 -7.09 -11.11
CA LEU A 144 -5.95 -7.47 -12.12
C LEU A 144 -4.83 -8.28 -11.44
N GLY A 145 -5.25 -9.35 -10.76
CA GLY A 145 -4.38 -10.34 -10.15
C GLY A 145 -3.91 -11.34 -11.20
N ARG A 146 -2.95 -10.96 -12.05
CA ARG A 146 -1.99 -11.92 -12.58
C ARG A 146 -0.68 -11.70 -11.84
N ALA A 147 -0.60 -12.34 -10.68
CA ALA A 147 0.64 -12.48 -9.93
C ALA A 147 1.73 -13.04 -10.84
N ARG A 148 2.66 -12.20 -11.30
CA ARG A 148 4.02 -12.67 -11.57
C ARG A 148 4.76 -12.57 -10.24
N GLY A 149 4.98 -13.73 -9.65
CA GLY A 149 5.84 -13.87 -8.48
C GLY A 149 7.22 -13.28 -8.80
N PHE A 150 7.66 -12.35 -7.97
CA PHE A 150 9.07 -12.04 -7.84
C PHE A 150 9.71 -13.20 -7.10
N GLN A 151 10.21 -14.17 -7.86
CA GLN A 151 11.08 -15.21 -7.36
C GLN A 151 12.44 -14.56 -7.11
N GLY A 152 12.73 -14.25 -5.84
CA GLY A 152 14.06 -13.81 -5.43
C GLY A 152 15.07 -14.91 -5.74
N GLN A 153 15.97 -14.65 -6.70
CA GLN A 153 17.17 -15.45 -6.88
C GLN A 153 18.11 -15.19 -5.70
N GLY A 154 18.19 -16.16 -4.78
CA GLY A 154 19.33 -16.28 -3.90
C GLY A 154 20.52 -16.76 -4.72
N GLY A 155 21.41 -15.84 -5.08
CA GLY A 155 22.73 -16.16 -5.61
C GLY A 155 23.68 -16.46 -4.45
N ASN A 156 24.15 -17.70 -4.38
CA ASN A 156 25.35 -18.05 -3.61
C ASN A 156 26.58 -17.45 -4.30
N ILE A 157 27.40 -16.73 -3.54
CA ILE A 157 28.84 -16.58 -3.75
C ILE A 157 29.50 -17.10 -2.49
#